data_AF-A0A8T3SZI9-F1
#
_entry.id   AF-A0A8T3SZI9-F1
#
_cell.length_a   1.000
_cell.length_b   1.000
_cell.length_c   1.000
_cell.angle_alpha   90.00
_cell.angle_beta   90.00
_cell.angle_gamma   90.00
#
_symmetry.space_group_name_H-M   'P 1'
#
loop_
_entity.id
_entity.type
_entity.pdbx_description
1 polymer ?
#
loop_
_entity_poly.entity_id
_entity_poly.type
_entity_poly.pdbx_seq_one_letter_code
_entity_poly.pdbx_strand_id
1 'polypeptide(L)'
;LRIGADTLVNGGGLALRLVAIVLAGLLATATSDPVDIADALVQQLRVSPRFAIGVLAALRLLPLFAREWQILGMARRARGVEAGRSPIAAIRLFAGRLLSLMVGAIRRGSRMALAMEARGFGASPCRSVARPQRMRISDWGWIIGAVALAAGAVATSLALGTWRPLLG
;
A
#
# COMPACT_ATOMS: atom_id res chain seq x y z
N LEU A 1 -29.56 17.52 -35.11
CA LEU A 1 -29.03 18.01 -33.81
C LEU A 1 -29.26 17.07 -32.61
N ARG A 2 -29.63 15.78 -32.78
CA ARG A 2 -29.87 14.87 -31.64
C ARG A 2 -28.60 14.42 -30.89
N ILE A 3 -27.44 14.47 -31.55
CA ILE A 3 -26.15 13.96 -31.04
C ILE A 3 -25.66 14.72 -29.78
N GLY A 4 -26.11 15.95 -29.55
CA GLY A 4 -25.62 16.78 -28.42
C GLY A 4 -26.22 16.43 -27.06
N ALA A 5 -27.48 16.01 -27.00
CA ALA A 5 -28.13 15.68 -25.72
C ALA A 5 -27.63 14.34 -25.19
N ASP A 6 -27.53 13.34 -26.07
CA ASP A 6 -27.12 11.97 -25.75
C ASP A 6 -25.66 11.94 -25.24
N THR A 7 -24.78 12.72 -25.87
CA THR A 7 -23.35 12.81 -25.48
C THR A 7 -23.16 13.55 -24.16
N LEU A 8 -23.98 14.56 -23.86
CA LEU A 8 -23.91 15.31 -22.61
C LEU A 8 -24.36 14.46 -21.41
N VAL A 9 -25.43 13.68 -21.58
CA VAL A 9 -25.94 12.76 -20.56
C VAL A 9 -24.94 11.62 -20.30
N ASN A 10 -24.36 11.06 -21.36
CA ASN A 10 -23.37 9.97 -21.24
C ASN A 10 -22.05 10.45 -20.63
N GLY A 11 -21.58 11.64 -21.02
CA GLY A 11 -20.38 12.26 -20.45
C GLY A 11 -20.56 12.58 -18.96
N GLY A 12 -21.72 13.09 -18.57
CA GLY A 12 -22.07 13.34 -17.17
C GLY A 12 -22.07 12.06 -16.32
N GLY A 13 -22.61 10.96 -16.86
CA GLY A 13 -22.59 9.65 -16.19
C GLY A 13 -21.18 9.10 -15.98
N LEU A 14 -20.30 9.22 -16.99
CA LEU A 14 -18.90 8.80 -16.88
C LEU A 14 -18.12 9.64 -15.86
N ALA A 15 -18.31 10.96 -15.87
CA ALA A 15 -17.69 11.87 -14.92
C ALA A 15 -18.13 11.57 -13.48
N LEU A 16 -19.42 11.36 -13.26
CA LEU A 16 -19.97 10.99 -11.95
C LEU A 16 -19.37 9.66 -11.44
N ARG A 17 -19.24 8.66 -12.33
CA ARG A 17 -18.62 7.38 -12.00
C ARG A 17 -17.16 7.53 -11.59
N LEU A 18 -16.39 8.31 -12.33
CA LEU A 18 -14.98 8.57 -12.01
C LEU A 18 -14.86 9.29 -10.66
N VAL A 19 -15.66 10.32 -10.43
CA VAL A 19 -15.69 11.04 -9.15
C VAL A 19 -16.04 10.09 -8.02
N ALA A 20 -17.03 9.22 -8.17
CA ALA A 20 -17.42 8.26 -7.15
C ALA A 20 -16.32 7.24 -6.82
N ILE A 21 -15.64 6.69 -7.83
CA ILE A 21 -14.51 5.76 -7.64
C ILE A 21 -13.36 6.47 -6.93
N VAL A 22 -13.02 7.69 -7.36
CA VAL A 22 -11.95 8.48 -6.76
C VAL A 22 -12.29 8.87 -5.32
N LEU A 23 -13.53 9.28 -5.03
CA LEU A 23 -13.97 9.60 -3.67
C LEU A 23 -13.89 8.37 -2.75
N ALA A 24 -14.37 7.21 -3.22
CA ALA A 24 -14.31 5.98 -2.45
C ALA A 24 -12.87 5.57 -2.17
N GLY A 25 -11.98 5.67 -3.17
CA GLY A 25 -10.55 5.44 -3.00
C GLY A 25 -9.91 6.42 -2.02
N LEU A 26 -10.23 7.71 -2.15
CA LEU A 26 -9.68 8.76 -1.28
C LEU A 26 -10.10 8.55 0.17
N LEU A 27 -11.38 8.28 0.42
CA LEU A 27 -11.90 7.96 1.74
C LEU A 27 -11.19 6.73 2.31
N ALA A 28 -11.05 5.66 1.52
CA ALA A 28 -10.37 4.45 1.96
C ALA A 28 -8.89 4.71 2.33
N THR A 29 -8.17 5.51 1.53
CA THR A 29 -6.77 5.86 1.83
C THR A 29 -6.61 6.86 2.98
N ALA A 30 -7.59 7.75 3.17
CA ALA A 30 -7.56 8.75 4.23
C ALA A 30 -7.88 8.15 5.61
N THR A 31 -8.73 7.12 5.66
CA THR A 31 -9.10 6.44 6.91
C THR A 31 -8.21 5.25 7.24
N SER A 32 -7.43 4.71 6.29
CA SER A 32 -6.62 3.51 6.49
C SER A 32 -5.14 3.85 6.49
N ASP A 33 -4.47 3.65 7.62
CA ASP A 33 -3.01 3.74 7.66
C ASP A 33 -2.39 2.57 6.87
N PRO A 34 -1.37 2.82 6.02
CA PRO A 34 -0.74 1.77 5.20
C PRO A 34 -0.09 0.69 6.06
N VAL A 35 0.25 1.01 7.32
CA VAL A 35 0.78 0.08 8.31
C VAL A 35 -0.31 -0.88 8.80
N ASP A 36 -1.55 -0.40 8.96
CA ASP A 36 -2.67 -1.23 9.39
C ASP A 36 -3.11 -2.20 8.29
N ILE A 37 -3.05 -1.77 7.02
CA ILE A 37 -3.29 -2.66 5.86
C ILE A 37 -2.24 -3.78 5.82
N ALA A 38 -0.98 -3.44 6.08
CA ALA A 38 0.12 -4.39 6.18
C ALA A 38 -0.07 -5.38 7.34
N ASP A 39 -0.42 -4.88 8.52
CA ASP A 39 -0.70 -5.71 9.70
C ASP A 39 -1.89 -6.64 9.47
N ALA A 40 -2.96 -6.15 8.83
CA ALA A 40 -4.13 -6.92 8.45
C ALA A 40 -3.79 -8.00 7.42
N LEU A 41 -3.00 -7.68 6.38
CA LEU A 41 -2.53 -8.66 5.38
C LEU A 41 -1.78 -9.82 6.03
N VAL A 42 -0.89 -9.53 6.98
CA VAL A 42 -0.13 -10.57 7.68
C VAL A 42 -1.01 -11.43 8.56
N GLN A 43 -2.03 -10.85 9.20
CA GLN A 43 -2.96 -11.60 10.04
C GLN A 43 -3.96 -12.43 9.23
N GLN A 44 -4.42 -11.91 8.10
CA GLN A 44 -5.42 -12.57 7.25
C GLN A 44 -4.82 -13.75 6.47
N LEU A 45 -3.54 -13.68 6.08
CA LEU A 45 -2.90 -14.71 5.26
C LEU A 45 -2.56 -16.02 6.03
N ARG A 46 -2.88 -16.09 7.34
CA ARG A 46 -2.79 -17.29 8.21
C ARG A 46 -1.53 -18.14 8.00
N VAL A 47 -0.40 -17.51 7.72
CA VAL A 47 0.87 -18.24 7.56
C VAL A 47 1.38 -18.65 8.94
N SER A 48 2.12 -19.77 9.00
CA SER A 48 2.77 -20.28 10.21
C SER A 48 3.32 -19.12 11.08
N PRO A 49 3.08 -19.12 12.41
CA PRO A 49 3.40 -17.99 13.29
C PRO A 49 4.82 -17.43 13.13
N ARG A 50 5.78 -18.29 12.77
CA ARG A 50 7.18 -17.92 12.51
C ARG A 50 7.33 -17.02 11.29
N PHE A 51 6.60 -17.32 10.21
CA PHE A 51 6.62 -16.52 8.98
C PHE A 51 5.86 -15.21 9.16
N ALA A 52 4.70 -15.24 9.84
CA ALA A 52 3.89 -14.06 10.10
C ALA A 52 4.67 -12.96 10.83
N ILE A 53 5.47 -13.32 11.85
CA ILE A 53 6.32 -12.36 12.57
C ILE A 53 7.39 -11.75 11.66
N GLY A 54 7.99 -12.55 10.77
CA GLY A 54 8.98 -12.08 9.80
C GLY A 54 8.40 -11.10 8.79
N VAL A 55 7.21 -11.39 8.24
CA VAL A 55 6.53 -10.49 7.30
C VAL A 55 6.08 -9.21 7.99
N LEU A 56 5.53 -9.29 9.21
CA LEU A 56 5.15 -8.12 10.00
C LEU A 56 6.35 -7.20 10.25
N ALA A 57 7.49 -7.80 10.63
CA ALA A 57 8.73 -7.08 10.84
C ALA A 57 9.19 -6.39 9.55
N ALA A 58 9.13 -7.08 8.40
CA ALA A 58 9.52 -6.53 7.10
C ALA A 58 8.63 -5.35 6.69
N LEU A 59 7.31 -5.47 6.83
CA LEU A 59 6.36 -4.39 6.49
C LEU A 59 6.57 -3.15 7.37
N ARG A 60 6.86 -3.35 8.66
CA ARG A 60 7.18 -2.24 9.58
C ARG A 60 8.50 -1.56 9.26
N LEU A 61 9.48 -2.29 8.72
CA LEU A 61 10.78 -1.75 8.32
C LEU A 61 10.74 -1.03 6.96
N LEU A 62 9.75 -1.33 6.11
CA LEU A 62 9.58 -0.73 4.80
C LEU A 62 9.55 0.82 4.81
N PRO A 63 8.72 1.50 5.64
CA PRO A 63 8.72 2.97 5.70
C PRO A 63 10.05 3.54 6.19
N LEU A 64 10.78 2.81 7.03
CA LEU A 64 12.10 3.20 7.51
C LEU A 64 13.14 3.14 6.39
N PHE A 65 13.13 2.07 5.59
CA PHE A 65 14.01 1.96 4.42
C PHE A 65 13.71 3.01 3.35
N ALA A 66 12.44 3.38 3.16
CA ALA A 66 12.08 4.47 2.26
C ALA A 66 12.70 5.82 2.69
N ARG A 67 12.71 6.11 3.99
CA ARG A 67 13.38 7.29 4.56
C ARG A 67 14.90 7.21 4.43
N GLU A 68 15.50 6.07 4.77
CA GLU A 68 16.94 5.85 4.62
C GLU A 68 17.39 6.01 3.17
N TRP A 69 16.61 5.47 2.23
CA TRP A 69 16.83 5.68 0.81
C TRP A 69 16.92 7.17 0.54
N GLN A 70 15.89 7.96 0.87
CA GLN A 70 15.87 9.42 0.67
C GLN A 70 17.10 10.12 1.26
N ILE A 71 17.46 9.81 2.51
CA ILE A 71 18.63 10.36 3.21
C ILE A 71 19.92 10.03 2.46
N LEU A 72 20.13 8.77 2.06
CA LEU A 72 21.28 8.35 1.25
C LEU A 72 21.37 9.12 -0.06
N GLY A 73 20.22 9.43 -0.68
CA GLY A 73 20.15 10.24 -1.90
C GLY A 73 20.56 11.68 -1.66
N MET A 74 20.07 12.30 -0.58
CA MET A 74 20.43 13.67 -0.20
C MET A 74 21.92 13.77 0.16
N ALA A 75 22.45 12.81 0.93
CA ALA A 75 23.85 12.77 1.33
C ALA A 75 24.81 12.64 0.12
N ARG A 76 24.42 11.88 -0.91
CA ARG A 76 25.23 11.76 -2.13
C ARG A 76 25.18 13.03 -2.98
N ARG A 77 24.02 13.67 -3.10
CA ARG A 77 23.92 14.98 -3.76
C ARG A 77 24.74 16.05 -3.05
N ALA A 78 24.75 16.06 -1.71
CA ALA A 78 25.61 16.96 -0.94
C ALA A 78 27.12 16.73 -1.17
N ARG A 79 27.52 15.52 -1.58
CA ARG A 79 28.90 15.19 -1.98
C ARG A 79 29.18 15.46 -3.47
N GLY A 80 28.26 16.10 -4.19
CA GLY A 80 28.37 16.37 -5.62
C GLY A 80 28.22 15.14 -6.52
N VAL A 81 27.70 14.03 -5.99
CA VAL A 81 27.55 12.78 -6.74
C VAL A 81 26.20 12.79 -7.45
N GLU A 82 26.19 13.24 -8.71
CA GLU A 82 25.01 13.29 -9.59
C GLU A 82 25.25 12.57 -10.91
N ALA A 83 24.20 11.97 -11.47
CA ALA A 83 24.30 11.16 -12.70
C ALA A 83 24.36 11.98 -14.00
N GLY A 84 24.11 13.29 -13.92
CA GLY A 84 24.00 14.17 -15.09
C GLY A 84 23.01 13.63 -16.13
N ARG A 85 23.38 13.69 -17.41
CA ARG A 85 22.58 13.19 -18.55
C ARG A 85 22.89 11.74 -18.96
N SER A 86 23.80 11.06 -18.26
CA SER A 86 24.23 9.71 -18.67
C SER A 86 23.41 8.61 -17.97
N PRO A 87 22.77 7.69 -18.73
CA PRO A 87 21.99 6.61 -18.14
C PRO A 87 22.88 5.60 -17.39
N ILE A 88 24.12 5.41 -17.86
CA ILE A 88 25.09 4.49 -17.24
C ILE A 88 25.51 4.98 -15.84
N ALA A 89 25.76 6.30 -15.68
CA ALA A 89 26.05 6.83 -14.35
C ALA A 89 24.84 6.72 -13.42
N ALA A 90 23.62 6.95 -13.93
CA ALA A 90 22.40 6.82 -13.13
C ALA A 90 22.26 5.41 -12.54
N ILE A 91 22.50 4.37 -13.36
CA ILE A 91 22.47 2.97 -12.92
C ILE A 91 23.57 2.71 -11.88
N ARG A 92 24.80 3.19 -12.09
CA ARG A 92 25.91 3.01 -11.15
C ARG A 92 25.65 3.69 -9.79
N LEU A 93 25.11 4.92 -9.81
CA LEU A 93 24.71 5.64 -8.60
C LEU A 93 23.60 4.89 -7.85
N PHE A 94 22.59 4.40 -8.58
CA PHE A 94 21.48 3.62 -8.03
C PHE A 94 21.98 2.33 -7.38
N ALA A 95 22.80 1.54 -8.09
CA ALA A 95 23.38 0.30 -7.59
C ALA A 95 24.20 0.53 -6.33
N GLY A 96 25.02 1.59 -6.30
CA GLY A 96 25.74 1.95 -5.08
C GLY A 96 24.82 2.29 -3.91
N ARG A 97 23.68 2.98 -4.15
CA ARG A 97 22.74 3.39 -3.09
C ARG A 97 22.01 2.17 -2.54
N LEU A 98 21.64 1.26 -3.43
CA LEU A 98 21.04 -0.03 -3.10
C LEU A 98 21.99 -0.89 -2.27
N LEU A 99 23.27 -0.97 -2.64
CA LEU A 99 24.27 -1.71 -1.87
C LEU A 99 24.39 -1.16 -0.44
N SER A 100 24.49 0.16 -0.27
CA SER A 100 24.54 0.79 1.06
C SER A 100 23.30 0.47 1.90
N LEU A 101 22.11 0.54 1.29
CA LEU A 101 20.86 0.24 1.97
C LEU A 101 20.76 -1.25 2.34
N MET A 102 21.21 -2.14 1.47
CA MET A 102 21.22 -3.59 1.70
C MET A 102 22.14 -3.96 2.86
N VAL A 103 23.33 -3.37 2.95
CA VAL A 103 24.24 -3.56 4.11
C VAL A 103 23.58 -3.06 5.40
N GLY A 104 22.89 -1.92 5.35
CA GLY A 104 22.11 -1.40 6.49
C GLY A 104 20.99 -2.35 6.91
N ALA A 105 20.25 -2.88 5.94
CA ALA A 105 19.16 -3.83 6.16
C ALA A 105 19.68 -5.13 6.81
N ILE A 106 20.78 -5.70 6.31
CA ILE A 106 21.39 -6.91 6.88
C ILE A 106 21.79 -6.67 8.34
N ARG A 107 22.54 -5.58 8.63
CA ARG A 107 22.95 -5.27 10.01
C ARG A 107 21.76 -5.10 10.95
N ARG A 108 20.69 -4.46 10.50
CA ARG A 108 19.47 -4.28 11.31
C ARG A 108 18.75 -5.61 11.52
N GLY A 109 18.63 -6.43 10.48
CA GLY A 109 18.06 -7.77 10.55
C GLY A 109 18.80 -8.65 11.55
N SER A 110 20.13 -8.68 11.49
CA SER A 110 20.97 -9.43 12.44
C SER A 110 20.75 -8.97 13.89
N ARG A 111 20.70 -7.65 14.14
CA ARG A 111 20.40 -7.12 15.48
C ARG A 111 19.01 -7.50 15.96
N MET A 112 18.03 -7.48 15.06
CA MET A 112 16.66 -7.87 15.38
C MET A 112 16.57 -9.36 15.72
N ALA A 113 17.23 -10.22 14.95
CA ALA A 113 17.31 -11.66 15.22
C ALA A 113 17.95 -11.93 16.59
N LEU A 114 19.12 -11.33 16.87
CA LEU A 114 19.80 -11.45 18.17
C LEU A 114 18.92 -10.97 19.33
N ALA A 115 18.20 -9.85 19.16
CA ALA A 115 17.27 -9.35 20.16
C ALA A 115 16.01 -10.21 20.33
N MET A 116 15.64 -11.01 19.32
CA MET A 116 14.56 -11.98 19.41
C MET A 116 15.02 -13.23 20.15
N GLU A 117 16.21 -13.76 19.82
CA GLU A 117 16.84 -14.88 20.51
C GLU A 117 17.05 -14.58 22.00
N ALA A 118 17.58 -13.39 22.34
CA ALA A 118 17.77 -12.96 23.73
C ALA A 118 16.44 -12.85 24.51
N ARG A 119 15.32 -12.63 23.82
CA ARG A 119 13.96 -12.60 24.41
C ARG A 119 13.28 -13.98 24.43
N GLY A 120 13.99 -15.04 24.04
CA GLY A 120 13.47 -16.41 24.02
C GLY A 120 12.47 -16.69 22.89
N PHE A 121 12.46 -15.88 21.81
CA PHE A 121 11.65 -16.21 20.64
C PHE A 121 12.11 -17.54 20.03
N GLY A 122 11.20 -18.53 19.97
CA GLY A 122 11.48 -19.86 19.43
C GLY A 122 11.67 -20.95 20.48
N ALA A 123 11.76 -20.61 21.77
CA ALA A 123 11.98 -21.57 22.86
C ALA A 123 10.72 -22.35 23.30
N SER A 124 9.51 -21.88 22.97
CA SER A 124 8.26 -22.57 23.32
C SER A 124 7.21 -22.48 22.20
N PRO A 125 6.45 -23.56 21.91
CA PRO A 125 5.45 -23.59 20.84
C PRO A 125 4.16 -22.80 21.14
N CYS A 126 3.83 -22.55 22.41
CA CYS A 126 2.63 -21.79 22.78
C CYS A 126 2.95 -20.30 22.88
N ARG A 127 2.67 -19.55 21.80
CA ARG A 127 2.74 -18.08 21.82
C ARG A 127 1.33 -17.49 21.90
N SER A 128 1.10 -16.65 22.90
CA SER A 128 -0.10 -15.80 22.99
C SER A 128 0.06 -14.58 22.06
N VAL A 129 -1.02 -14.23 21.35
CA VAL A 129 -1.05 -13.06 20.46
C VAL A 129 -1.34 -11.82 21.31
N ALA A 130 -0.37 -10.91 21.43
CA ALA A 130 -0.46 -9.74 22.32
C ALA A 130 -1.44 -8.66 21.86
N ARG A 131 -1.70 -8.55 20.54
CA ARG A 131 -2.73 -7.68 19.97
C ARG A 131 -3.48 -8.42 18.87
N PRO A 132 -4.63 -9.06 19.17
CA PRO A 132 -5.50 -9.56 18.13
C PRO A 132 -6.09 -8.35 17.39
N GLN A 133 -5.81 -8.20 16.08
CA GLN A 133 -6.57 -7.25 15.28
C GLN A 133 -7.94 -7.86 15.06
N ARG A 134 -8.91 -7.38 15.84
CA ARG A 134 -10.32 -7.73 15.66
C ARG A 134 -10.92 -6.66 14.78
N MET A 135 -11.37 -7.06 13.60
CA MET A 135 -12.19 -6.23 12.72
C MET A 135 -13.38 -5.71 13.53
N ARG A 136 -13.46 -4.39 13.70
CA ARG A 136 -14.53 -3.78 14.49
C ARG A 136 -15.79 -3.69 13.63
N ILE A 137 -16.95 -3.68 14.29
CA ILE A 137 -18.25 -3.51 13.61
C ILE A 137 -18.31 -2.15 12.88
N SER A 138 -17.54 -1.15 13.32
CA SER A 138 -17.34 0.11 12.61
C SER A 138 -16.73 -0.07 11.22
N ASP A 139 -15.86 -1.06 11.04
CA ASP A 139 -15.16 -1.31 9.77
C ASP A 139 -16.13 -1.87 8.73
N TRP A 140 -17.11 -2.68 9.18
CA TRP A 140 -18.22 -3.12 8.35
C TRP A 140 -19.10 -1.96 7.89
N GLY A 141 -19.35 -0.96 8.74
CA GLY A 141 -20.09 0.25 8.38
C GLY A 141 -19.40 1.04 7.26
N TRP A 142 -18.08 1.21 7.33
CA TRP A 142 -17.29 1.87 6.29
C TRP A 142 -17.26 1.07 4.98
N ILE A 143 -17.12 -0.26 5.06
CA ILE A 143 -17.16 -1.14 3.87
C ILE A 143 -18.54 -1.06 3.21
N ILE A 144 -19.62 -1.15 3.99
CA ILE A 144 -20.99 -1.08 3.46
C ILE A 144 -21.25 0.31 2.87
N GLY A 145 -20.80 1.39 3.52
CA GLY A 145 -20.91 2.75 2.99
C GLY A 145 -20.16 2.93 1.67
N ALA A 146 -18.94 2.40 1.56
CA ALA A 146 -18.15 2.44 0.33
C ALA A 146 -18.78 1.61 -0.80
N VAL A 147 -19.28 0.42 -0.49
CA VAL A 147 -19.99 -0.45 -1.44
C VAL A 147 -21.30 0.20 -1.89
N ALA A 148 -22.05 0.82 -0.97
CA ALA A 148 -23.30 1.52 -1.29
C ALA A 148 -23.04 2.76 -2.17
N LEU A 149 -21.98 3.52 -1.92
CA LEU A 149 -21.57 4.65 -2.75
C LEU A 149 -21.16 4.18 -4.16
N ALA A 150 -20.36 3.13 -4.25
CA ALA A 150 -19.94 2.54 -5.53
C ALA A 150 -21.14 1.93 -6.29
N ALA A 151 -22.02 1.20 -5.60
CA ALA A 151 -23.24 0.64 -6.18
C ALA A 151 -24.20 1.76 -6.62
N GLY A 152 -24.34 2.84 -5.87
CA GLY A 152 -25.12 4.02 -6.25
C GLY A 152 -24.57 4.71 -7.50
N ALA A 153 -23.24 4.79 -7.63
CA ALA A 153 -22.57 5.32 -8.83
C ALA A 153 -22.74 4.40 -10.05
N VAL A 154 -22.70 3.08 -9.86
CA VAL A 154 -22.96 2.11 -10.92
C VAL A 154 -24.44 2.10 -11.31
N ALA A 155 -25.36 2.21 -10.35
CA ALA A 155 -26.80 2.26 -10.57
C ALA A 155 -27.23 3.55 -11.28
N THR A 156 -26.65 4.70 -10.93
CA THR A 156 -26.85 5.95 -11.68
C THR A 156 -26.29 5.84 -13.10
N SER A 157 -25.12 5.24 -13.29
CA SER A 157 -24.56 4.95 -14.63
C SER A 157 -25.43 3.99 -15.45
N LEU A 158 -26.06 3.00 -14.82
CA LEU A 158 -27.03 2.07 -15.43
C LEU A 158 -28.35 2.78 -15.81
N ALA A 159 -28.89 3.60 -14.90
CA ALA A 159 -30.12 4.37 -15.12
C ALA A 159 -29.98 5.43 -16.23
N LEU A 160 -28.77 5.95 -16.44
CA LEU A 160 -28.43 6.86 -17.54
C LEU A 160 -28.24 6.13 -18.89
N GLY A 161 -28.42 4.80 -18.96
CA GLY A 161 -28.43 4.04 -20.23
C GLY A 161 -27.06 3.87 -20.90
N THR A 162 -25.97 4.14 -20.18
CA THR A 162 -24.59 4.10 -20.71
C THR A 162 -23.93 2.71 -20.69
N TRP A 163 -24.70 1.64 -20.51
CA TRP A 163 -24.18 0.27 -20.55
C TRP A 163 -24.02 -0.19 -22.01
N ARG A 164 -22.94 0.26 -22.66
CA ARG A 164 -22.35 -0.48 -23.78
C ARG A 164 -21.20 -1.32 -23.21
N PRO A 165 -21.38 -2.65 -23.02
CA PRO A 165 -20.24 -3.51 -22.74
C PRO A 165 -19.24 -3.37 -23.89
N LEU A 166 -17.97 -3.10 -23.59
CA LEU A 166 -16.88 -3.03 -24.57
C LEU A 166 -16.58 -4.38 -25.28
N LEU A 167 -17.42 -5.40 -25.06
CA LEU A 167 -17.43 -6.68 -25.76
C LEU A 167 -18.83 -6.84 -26.37
N GLY A 168 -18.99 -6.42 -27.63
CA GLY A 168 -20.22 -6.50 -28.41
C GLY A 168 -20.47 -5.25 -29.24
#